data_AF-A0AAE0JGR6-F1
#
_entry.id   AF-A0AAE0JGR6-F1
#
_cell.length_a   1.000
_cell.length_b   1.000
_cell.length_c   1.000
_cell.angle_alpha   90.00
_cell.angle_beta   90.00
_cell.angle_gamma   90.00
#
_symmetry.space_group_name_H-M   'P 1'
#
loop_
_entity.id
_entity.type
_entity.pdbx_description
1 polymer ?
#
loop_
_entity_poly.entity_id
_entity_poly.type
_entity_poly.pdbx_seq_one_letter_code
_entity_poly.pdbx_strand_id
1 'polypeptide(L)' 'LAEEDDSRLTSKHALASAYLSDRRIKEAIEMLEHVVTVWKRTLAEDDHSRLTSKHELAKAYLDDRRIKEA' A
#
# COMPACT_ATOMS: atom_id res chain seq x y z
N LEU A 1 -19.36 8.35 -5.66
CA LEU A 1 -19.11 7.62 -4.40
C LEU A 1 -17.60 7.53 -4.24
N ALA A 2 -17.09 8.10 -3.15
CA ALA A 2 -15.77 8.70 -3.08
C ALA A 2 -14.62 7.69 -3.21
N GLU A 3 -13.53 8.11 -3.85
CA GLU A 3 -12.28 7.38 -3.93
C GLU A 3 -11.64 7.09 -2.55
N GLU A 4 -12.19 7.65 -1.48
CA GLU A 4 -11.70 7.59 -0.10
C GLU A 4 -12.51 6.64 0.78
N ASP A 5 -13.38 5.79 0.20
CA ASP A 5 -14.06 4.75 0.96
C ASP A 5 -13.05 3.75 1.52
N ASP A 6 -12.94 3.70 2.85
CA ASP A 6 -11.97 2.88 3.58
C ASP A 6 -12.08 1.40 3.19
N SER A 7 -13.29 0.89 2.98
CA SER A 7 -13.52 -0.50 2.56
C SER A 7 -12.91 -0.81 1.19
N ARG A 8 -12.94 0.17 0.28
CA ARG A 8 -12.31 0.07 -1.04
C ARG A 8 -10.79 0.10 -0.91
N LEU A 9 -10.24 0.92 -0.02
CA LEU A 9 -8.80 0.98 0.24
C LEU A 9 -8.27 -0.30 0.87
N THR A 10 -8.99 -0.90 1.83
CA THR A 10 -8.65 -2.22 2.39
C THR A 10 -8.62 -3.28 1.29
N SER A 11 -9.60 -3.27 0.39
CA SER A 11 -9.65 -4.20 -0.74
C SER A 11 -8.48 -3.99 -1.71
N LYS A 12 -8.11 -2.74 -2.01
CA LYS A 12 -6.91 -2.41 -2.81
C LYS A 12 -5.64 -2.89 -2.12
N HIS A 13 -5.50 -2.67 -0.81
CA HIS A 13 -4.35 -3.15 -0.05
C HIS A 13 -4.19 -4.67 -0.16
N ALA A 14 -5.28 -5.41 0.05
CA ALA A 14 -5.28 -6.87 -0.09
C ALA A 14 -4.94 -7.35 -1.52
N LEU A 15 -5.46 -6.65 -2.54
CA LEU A 15 -5.14 -6.95 -3.94
C LEU A 15 -3.66 -6.71 -4.25
N ALA A 16 -3.07 -5.63 -3.72
CA ALA A 16 -1.66 -5.35 -3.88
C ALA A 16 -0.78 -6.42 -3.22
N SER A 17 -1.14 -6.90 -2.03
CA SER A 17 -0.45 -8.03 -1.38
C SER A 17 -0.51 -9.32 -2.22
N ALA A 18 -1.65 -9.58 -2.88
CA ALA A 18 -1.77 -10.70 -3.81
C ALA A 18 -0.85 -10.51 -5.04
N TYR A 19 -0.74 -9.29 -5.58
CA TYR A 19 0.17 -8.99 -6.68
C TYR A 19 1.65 -9.14 -6.29
N LEU A 20 2.05 -8.80 -5.05
CA LEU A 20 3.39 -9.08 -4.56
C LEU A 20 3.67 -10.59 -4.56
N SER A 21 2.72 -11.38 -4.09
CA SER A 21 2.81 -12.84 -4.08
C SER A 21 2.92 -13.43 -5.49
N ASP A 22 2.25 -12.82 -6.46
CA ASP A 22 2.29 -13.17 -7.89
C ASP A 22 3.47 -12.54 -8.65
N ARG A 23 4.44 -11.93 -7.95
CA ARG A 23 5.62 -11.24 -8.54
C ARG A 23 5.29 -10.07 -9.47
N ARG A 24 4.06 -9.55 -9.43
CA ARG A 24 3.61 -8.34 -10.14
C ARG A 24 3.98 -7.09 -9.35
N ILE A 25 5.28 -6.94 -9.09
CA ILE A 25 5.80 -5.99 -8.09
C ILE A 25 5.47 -4.53 -8.44
N LYS A 26 5.59 -4.12 -9.70
CA LYS A 26 5.32 -2.74 -10.12
C LYS A 26 3.86 -2.33 -9.89
N GLU A 27 2.93 -3.20 -10.22
CA GLU A 27 1.50 -2.96 -10.04
C GLU A 27 1.11 -2.94 -8.56
N ALA A 28 1.76 -3.78 -7.75
CA ALA A 28 1.59 -3.74 -6.30
C ALA A 28 2.10 -2.42 -5.70
N ILE A 29 3.26 -1.93 -6.14
CA ILE A 29 3.83 -0.64 -5.69
C ILE A 29 2.85 0.49 -5.98
N GLU A 30 2.39 0.64 -7.23
CA GLU A 30 1.48 1.73 -7.61
C GLU A 30 0.22 1.74 -6.75
N MET A 31 -0.34 0.55 -6.49
CA MET A 31 -1.54 0.41 -5.67
C MET A 31 -1.26 0.74 -4.19
N LEU A 32 -0.14 0.30 -3.64
CA LEU A 32 0.26 0.58 -2.26
C LEU A 32 0.62 2.06 -2.05
N GLU A 33 1.27 2.72 -3.01
CA GLU A 33 1.53 4.17 -2.97
C GLU A 33 0.23 4.97 -2.85
N HIS A 34 -0.79 4.59 -3.64
CA HIS A 34 -2.10 5.22 -3.56
C HIS A 34 -2.75 4.99 -2.19
N VAL A 35 -2.78 3.75 -1.69
CA VAL A 35 -3.35 3.41 -0.37
C VAL A 35 -2.65 4.19 0.75
N VAL A 36 -1.31 4.20 0.77
CA VAL A 36 -0.52 4.94 1.76
C VAL A 36 -0.82 6.44 1.69
N THR A 37 -0.95 7.00 0.49
CA THR A 37 -1.24 8.43 0.30
C THR A 37 -2.60 8.80 0.87
N VAL A 38 -3.63 7.99 0.62
CA VAL A 38 -4.98 8.26 1.13
C VAL A 38 -5.04 8.06 2.65
N TRP A 39 -4.57 6.93 3.17
CA TRP A 39 -4.55 6.67 4.62
C TRP A 39 -3.65 7.63 5.41
N LYS A 40 -2.61 8.21 4.80
CA LYS A 40 -1.83 9.29 5.43
C LYS A 40 -2.66 10.57 5.64
N ARG A 41 -3.66 10.83 4.82
CA ARG A 41 -4.54 12.00 4.90
C ARG A 41 -5.75 11.76 5.80
N THR A 42 -6.24 10.52 5.87
CA THR A 42 -7.50 10.19 6.56
C THR A 42 -7.30 9.56 7.93
N LEU A 43 -6.17 8.88 8.19
CA LEU A 43 -5.91 8.16 9.44
C LEU A 43 -4.79 8.82 10.27
N ALA A 44 -4.90 8.68 11.59
CA ALA A 44 -3.87 9.10 12.54
C ALA A 44 -2.54 8.38 12.28
N GLU A 45 -1.42 8.96 12.74
CA GLU A 45 -0.09 8.44 12.39
C GLU A 45 0.24 7.07 13.00
N ASP A 46 -0.38 6.76 14.13
CA ASP A 46 -0.29 5.53 14.90
C ASP A 46 -1.36 4.49 14.53
N ASP A 47 -2.22 4.81 13.55
CA ASP A 47 -3.24 3.88 13.07
C ASP A 47 -2.59 2.62 12.45
N HIS A 48 -3.11 1.46 12.86
CA HIS A 48 -2.58 0.17 12.46
C HIS A 48 -2.64 -0.06 10.94
N SER A 49 -3.72 0.34 10.27
CA SER A 49 -3.90 0.18 8.82
C SER A 49 -2.89 1.04 8.06
N ARG A 50 -2.68 2.29 8.50
CA ARG A 50 -1.66 3.18 7.93
C ARG A 50 -0.24 2.66 8.12
N LEU A 51 0.08 2.09 9.28
CA LEU A 51 1.40 1.50 9.53
C LEU A 51 1.62 0.23 8.68
N THR A 52 0.58 -0.61 8.57
CA THR A 52 0.62 -1.84 7.77
C THR A 52 0.83 -1.53 6.29
N SER A 53 0.13 -0.53 5.72
CA SER A 53 0.32 -0.18 4.31
C SER A 53 1.71 0.37 4.01
N LYS A 54 2.29 1.16 4.91
CA LYS A 54 3.68 1.63 4.79
C LYS A 54 4.66 0.45 4.81
N HIS A 55 4.46 -0.51 5.71
CA HIS A 55 5.31 -1.68 5.80
C HIS A 55 5.27 -2.54 4.53
N GLU A 56 4.08 -2.79 3.98
CA GLU A 56 3.93 -3.53 2.73
C GLU A 56 4.52 -2.77 1.53
N LEU A 57 4.37 -1.44 1.49
CA LEU A 57 5.00 -0.62 0.44
C LEU A 57 6.54 -0.69 0.52
N ALA A 58 7.11 -0.64 1.72
CA ALA A 58 8.55 -0.79 1.91
C ALA A 58 9.05 -2.16 1.44
N LYS A 59 8.33 -3.25 1.78
CA LYS A 59 8.63 -4.59 1.28
C LYS A 59 8.59 -4.65 -0.25
N ALA A 60 7.56 -4.06 -0.86
CA ALA A 60 7.42 -3.99 -2.31
C ALA A 60 8.63 -3.29 -2.98
N TYR A 61 9.11 -2.19 -2.38
CA TYR A 61 10.32 -1.52 -2.86
C TYR A 61 11.59 -2.35 -2.71
N LEU A 62 11.74 -3.09 -1.61
CA LEU A 62 12.87 -4.01 -1.44
C LEU A 62 12.85 -5.11 -2.52
N ASP A 63 11.69 -5.70 -2.79
CA ASP A 63 11.52 -6.73 -3.83
C ASP A 63 11.83 -6.20 -5.24
N ASP A 64 11.53 -4.92 -5.50
CA ASP A 64 11.83 -4.21 -6.74
C ASP A 64 13.27 -3.65 -6.81
N ARG A 65 14.08 -3.88 -5.76
CA ARG A 65 15.45 -3.34 -5.58
C ARG A 65 15.52 -1.81 -5.51
N ARG A 66 14.41 -1.15 -5.19
CA ARG A 66 14.30 0.29 -4.93
C ARG A 66 14.61 0.61 -3.47
N ILE A 67 15.82 0.23 -3.04
CA ILE A 67 16.22 0.23 -1.61
C ILE A 67 16.18 1.63 -0.97
N LYS A 68 16.31 2.69 -1.76
CA LYS A 68 16.24 4.08 -1.26
C LYS A 68 14.81 4.54 -0.96
N GLU A 69 13.82 3.82 -1.49
CA GLU A 69 12.40 4.16 -1.37
C GLU A 69 11.68 3.28 -0.33
N ALA A 70 12.30 2.17 0.08
CA ALA A 70 11.85 1.31 1.18
C ALA A 70 12.03 2.00 2.55
#